data_AF-A0A2K2TTP3-F1
#
_entry.id   AF-A0A2K2TTP3-F1
#
_cell.length_a   1.000
_cell.length_b   1.000
_cell.length_c   1.000
_cell.angle_alpha   90.00
_cell.angle_beta   90.00
_cell.angle_gamma   90.00
#
_symmetry.space_group_name_H-M   'P 1'
#
loop_
_entity.id
_entity.type
_entity.pdbx_description
1 polymer ?
#
loop_
_entity_poly.entity_id
_entity_poly.type
_entity_poly.pdbx_seq_one_letter_code
_entity_poly.pdbx_strand_id
1 'polypeptide(L)'
;MKEKKHSHFEILKNPYDPENTESLEVIYQKYIDDPEAIVEINGMKFYKIIQLFQLQTNKIISVAALDSGLKLRMKDTLVDEKKNCFTINGFEMLHFRSDIFPEWYLKLTFVSIIGEIENIGEYLALYDKT
;
A
#
# COMPACT_ATOMS: atom_id res chain seq x y z
N MET A 1 5.97 35.76 -9.16
CA MET A 1 6.63 34.68 -8.38
C MET A 1 5.76 33.44 -8.51
N LYS A 2 6.21 32.37 -9.17
CA LYS A 2 5.47 31.10 -9.18
C LYS A 2 5.74 30.41 -7.85
N GLU A 3 4.73 30.29 -7.00
CA GLU A 3 4.82 29.46 -5.79
C GLU A 3 5.24 28.05 -6.21
N LYS A 4 6.37 27.58 -5.67
CA LYS A 4 6.71 26.16 -5.74
C LYS A 4 5.61 25.44 -4.94
N LYS A 5 4.68 24.77 -5.63
CA LYS A 5 3.80 23.80 -4.99
C LYS A 5 4.70 22.72 -4.38
N HIS A 6 4.89 22.78 -3.07
CA HIS A 6 5.60 21.75 -2.34
C HIS A 6 4.73 20.49 -2.40
N SER A 7 5.27 19.40 -2.97
CA SER A 7 4.62 18.10 -2.87
C SER A 7 4.55 17.72 -1.39
N HIS A 8 3.36 17.38 -0.90
CA HIS A 8 3.15 16.92 0.46
C HIS A 8 3.02 15.40 0.47
N PHE A 9 3.61 14.76 1.48
CA PHE A 9 3.57 13.33 1.70
C PHE A 9 3.04 13.11 3.11
N GLU A 10 2.01 12.28 3.23
CA GLU A 10 1.34 11.98 4.49
C GLU A 10 1.13 10.47 4.59
N ILE A 11 1.41 9.88 5.76
CA ILE A 11 1.09 8.49 6.02
C ILE A 11 -0.33 8.44 6.60
N LEU A 12 -1.24 7.80 5.87
CA LEU A 12 -2.64 7.67 6.28
C LEU A 12 -2.85 6.47 7.22
N LYS A 13 -2.09 5.39 6.99
CA LYS A 13 -2.19 4.15 7.79
C LYS A 13 -0.85 3.43 7.84
N ASN A 14 -0.46 3.01 9.03
CA ASN A 14 0.75 2.22 9.25
C ASN A 14 0.49 1.26 10.42
N PRO A 15 -0.07 0.07 10.16
CA PRO A 15 -0.51 -0.84 11.24
C PRO A 15 0.64 -1.31 12.14
N TYR A 16 1.88 -1.27 11.64
CA TYR A 16 3.06 -1.76 12.34
C TYR A 16 3.86 -0.67 13.08
N ASP A 17 3.56 0.61 12.79
CA ASP A 17 4.17 1.78 13.42
C ASP A 17 3.21 2.99 13.38
N PRO A 18 2.22 3.05 14.30
CA PRO A 18 1.21 4.10 14.31
C PRO A 18 1.77 5.52 14.50
N GLU A 19 2.92 5.65 15.15
CA GLU A 19 3.59 6.92 15.39
C GLU A 19 4.46 7.39 14.20
N ASN A 20 4.59 6.56 13.15
CA ASN A 20 5.36 6.84 11.94
C ASN A 20 6.82 7.26 12.21
N THR A 21 7.46 6.56 13.15
CA THR A 21 8.84 6.81 13.59
C THR A 21 9.86 5.88 12.96
N GLU A 22 9.41 4.74 12.43
CA GLU A 22 10.27 3.69 11.90
C GLU A 22 10.42 3.77 10.38
N SER A 23 11.51 3.18 9.89
CA SER A 23 11.71 3.03 8.45
C SER A 23 10.80 1.94 7.89
N LEU A 24 10.51 2.03 6.58
CA LEU A 24 9.72 1.01 5.88
C LEU A 24 10.37 -0.38 5.91
N GLU A 25 11.69 -0.46 6.07
CA GLU A 25 12.42 -1.71 6.26
C GLU A 25 12.04 -2.40 7.59
N VAL A 26 12.02 -1.65 8.69
CA VAL A 26 11.62 -2.18 10.00
C VAL A 26 10.14 -2.57 9.98
N ILE A 27 9.29 -1.74 9.36
CA ILE A 27 7.87 -2.03 9.15
C ILE A 27 7.69 -3.32 8.35
N TYR A 28 8.47 -3.52 7.27
CA TYR A 28 8.42 -4.76 6.49
C TYR A 28 8.86 -5.98 7.30
N GLN A 29 9.88 -5.85 8.13
CA GLN A 29 10.30 -6.96 9.01
C GLN A 29 9.17 -7.35 9.99
N LYS A 30 8.51 -6.36 10.60
CA LYS A 30 7.33 -6.60 11.45
C LYS A 30 6.19 -7.29 10.69
N TYR A 31 5.96 -6.92 9.43
CA TYR A 31 4.98 -7.58 8.58
C TYR A 31 5.35 -9.06 8.32
N ILE A 32 6.61 -9.37 8.08
CA ILE A 32 7.06 -10.77 7.85
C ILE A 32 6.93 -11.63 9.10
N ASP A 33 7.16 -11.03 10.28
CA ASP A 33 7.04 -11.73 11.55
C ASP A 33 5.59 -11.80 12.08
N ASP A 34 4.63 -11.16 11.40
CA ASP A 34 3.22 -11.12 11.77
C ASP A 34 2.48 -12.39 11.30
N PRO A 35 2.03 -13.28 12.23
CA PRO A 35 1.28 -14.48 11.86
C PRO A 35 -0.09 -14.17 11.24
N GLU A 36 -0.58 -12.94 11.40
CA GLU A 36 -1.82 -12.43 10.82
C GLU A 36 -1.55 -11.51 9.62
N ALA A 37 -0.32 -11.46 9.08
CA ALA A 37 -0.01 -10.70 7.86
C ALA A 37 -0.89 -11.11 6.67
N ILE A 38 -1.28 -12.38 6.65
CA ILE A 38 -2.10 -12.98 5.61
C ILE A 38 -3.18 -13.82 6.29
N VAL A 39 -4.44 -13.53 6.00
CA VAL A 39 -5.59 -14.23 6.55
C VAL A 39 -6.51 -14.73 5.45
N GLU A 40 -7.33 -15.73 5.75
CA GLU A 40 -8.38 -16.22 4.84
C GLU A 40 -9.75 -15.85 5.40
N ILE A 41 -10.54 -15.10 4.63
CA ILE A 41 -11.89 -14.67 5.01
C ILE A 41 -12.83 -15.07 3.88
N ASN A 42 -13.83 -15.90 4.18
CA ASN A 42 -14.81 -16.41 3.20
C ASN A 42 -14.17 -17.06 1.96
N GLY A 43 -13.06 -17.79 2.13
CA GLY A 43 -12.35 -18.47 1.03
C GLY A 43 -11.47 -17.56 0.18
N MET A 44 -11.32 -16.28 0.56
CA MET A 44 -10.45 -15.32 -0.12
C MET A 44 -9.25 -14.98 0.74
N LYS A 45 -8.08 -14.91 0.11
CA LYS A 45 -6.81 -14.60 0.77
C LYS A 45 -6.60 -13.09 0.84
N PHE A 46 -6.58 -12.57 2.06
CA PHE A 46 -6.41 -11.17 2.39
C PHE A 46 -5.00 -10.91 2.91
N TYR A 47 -4.39 -9.83 2.43
CA TYR A 47 -3.04 -9.40 2.80
C TYR A 47 -3.14 -8.10 3.56
N LYS A 48 -2.50 -8.04 4.74
CA LYS A 48 -2.51 -6.86 5.59
C LYS A 48 -1.80 -5.72 4.89
N ILE A 49 -2.37 -4.52 4.96
CA ILE A 49 -1.75 -3.32 4.40
C ILE A 49 -0.49 -3.03 5.21
N ILE A 50 0.66 -2.93 4.52
CA ILE A 50 1.95 -2.66 5.17
C ILE A 50 2.04 -1.18 5.52
N GLN A 51 1.68 -0.33 4.56
CA GLN A 51 1.54 1.10 4.77
C GLN A 51 0.61 1.69 3.70
N LEU A 52 -0.14 2.73 4.07
CA LEU A 52 -0.93 3.54 3.16
C LEU A 52 -0.49 4.98 3.33
N PHE A 53 -0.18 5.64 2.23
CA PHE A 53 0.22 7.03 2.23
C PHE A 53 -0.44 7.80 1.10
N GLN A 54 -0.47 9.10 1.26
CA GLN A 54 -1.02 10.05 0.33
C GLN A 54 0.09 10.95 -0.17
N LEU A 55 0.24 11.00 -1.49
CA LEU A 55 1.12 11.93 -2.17
C LEU A 55 0.26 13.04 -2.79
N GLN A 56 0.41 14.25 -2.26
CA GLN A 56 -0.19 15.44 -2.82
C GLN A 56 0.83 16.12 -3.73
N THR A 57 0.59 16.03 -5.04
CA THR A 57 1.31 16.79 -6.07
C THR A 57 0.38 17.85 -6.67
N ASN A 58 0.19 17.85 -7.99
CA ASN A 58 -0.91 18.55 -8.65
C ASN A 58 -2.26 17.81 -8.48
N LYS A 59 -2.21 16.55 -8.06
CA LYS A 59 -3.35 15.71 -7.71
C LYS A 59 -3.02 14.97 -6.41
N ILE A 60 -4.06 14.54 -5.70
CA ILE A 60 -3.95 13.64 -4.56
C ILE A 60 -3.89 12.22 -5.10
N ILE A 61 -2.88 11.45 -4.68
CA ILE A 61 -2.70 10.05 -5.04
C ILE A 61 -2.56 9.26 -3.75
N SER A 62 -3.45 8.28 -3.53
CA SER A 62 -3.35 7.34 -2.43
C SER A 62 -2.60 6.11 -2.90
N VAL A 63 -1.59 5.70 -2.13
CA VAL A 63 -0.67 4.62 -2.48
C VAL A 63 -0.62 3.62 -1.34
N ALA A 64 -0.89 2.36 -1.65
CA ALA A 64 -0.74 1.25 -0.72
C ALA A 64 0.57 0.50 -0.99
N ALA A 65 1.37 0.30 0.06
CA ALA A 65 2.47 -0.65 0.07
C ALA A 65 1.91 -2.03 0.44
N LEU A 66 2.05 -2.98 -0.49
CA LEU A 66 1.50 -4.33 -0.37
C LEU A 66 2.57 -5.37 -0.67
N ASP A 67 2.32 -6.60 -0.25
CA ASP A 67 3.15 -7.75 -0.57
C ASP A 67 3.10 -8.06 -2.08
N SER A 68 4.28 -8.18 -2.70
CA SER A 68 4.44 -8.54 -4.12
C SER A 68 3.86 -9.92 -4.48
N GLY A 69 3.69 -10.80 -3.49
CA GLY A 69 3.03 -12.09 -3.63
C GLY A 69 1.57 -12.00 -4.08
N LEU A 70 0.92 -10.83 -3.94
CA LEU A 70 -0.43 -10.57 -4.43
C LEU A 70 -0.52 -10.46 -5.97
N LYS A 71 0.63 -10.31 -6.66
CA LYS A 71 0.76 -10.34 -8.14
C LYS A 71 -0.20 -9.40 -8.89
N LEU A 72 -0.24 -8.16 -8.44
CA LEU A 72 -1.16 -7.12 -8.92
C LEU A 72 -0.87 -6.66 -10.36
N ARG A 73 -1.93 -6.21 -11.04
CA ARG A 73 -1.89 -5.60 -12.37
C ARG A 73 -2.70 -4.32 -12.40
N MET A 74 -2.41 -3.49 -13.40
CA MET A 74 -3.17 -2.26 -13.63
C MET A 74 -4.63 -2.61 -13.97
N LYS A 75 -5.57 -1.83 -13.43
CA LYS A 75 -7.04 -2.02 -13.51
C LYS A 75 -7.60 -3.19 -12.71
N ASP A 76 -6.77 -3.91 -11.96
CA ASP A 76 -7.29 -4.87 -10.98
C ASP A 76 -8.14 -4.15 -9.94
N THR A 77 -9.17 -4.85 -9.44
CA THR A 77 -9.94 -4.41 -8.30
C THR A 77 -9.41 -5.11 -7.05
N LEU A 78 -9.03 -4.32 -6.06
CA LEU A 78 -8.81 -4.78 -4.70
C LEU A 78 -10.11 -4.65 -3.91
N VAL A 79 -10.31 -5.56 -2.97
CA VAL A 79 -11.41 -5.52 -2.01
C VAL A 79 -10.85 -5.60 -0.60
N ASP A 80 -11.40 -4.82 0.33
CA ASP A 80 -11.06 -4.95 1.75
C ASP A 80 -11.98 -5.93 2.49
N GLU A 81 -11.69 -6.22 3.76
CA GLU A 81 -12.49 -7.13 4.57
C GLU A 81 -13.94 -6.65 4.81
N LYS A 82 -14.22 -5.37 4.54
CA LYS A 82 -15.54 -4.73 4.65
C LYS A 82 -16.29 -4.70 3.32
N LYS A 83 -15.73 -5.28 2.25
CA LYS A 83 -16.25 -5.31 0.87
C LYS A 83 -16.20 -3.96 0.14
N ASN A 84 -15.40 -3.01 0.60
CA ASN A 84 -15.11 -1.80 -0.15
C ASN A 84 -14.17 -2.15 -1.32
N CYS A 85 -14.42 -1.55 -2.48
CA CYS A 85 -13.66 -1.84 -3.70
C CYS A 85 -12.73 -0.68 -4.04
N PHE A 86 -11.52 -1.01 -4.46
CA PHE A 86 -10.48 -0.06 -4.85
C PHE A 86 -9.90 -0.47 -6.19
N THR A 87 -9.78 0.47 -7.13
CA THR A 87 -9.20 0.17 -8.46
C THR A 87 -7.74 0.59 -8.50
N ILE A 88 -6.87 -0.30 -8.99
CA ILE A 88 -5.47 0.02 -9.22
C ILE A 88 -5.33 0.90 -10.46
N ASN A 89 -4.82 2.12 -10.27
CA ASN A 89 -4.63 3.11 -11.33
C ASN A 89 -3.16 3.30 -11.74
N GLY A 90 -2.22 2.71 -11.00
CA GLY A 90 -0.81 2.81 -11.32
C GLY A 90 0.07 2.08 -10.30
N PHE A 91 1.37 2.05 -10.62
CA PHE A 91 2.42 1.54 -9.77
C PHE A 91 3.40 2.68 -9.54
N GLU A 92 3.65 2.99 -8.27
CA GLU A 92 4.53 4.08 -7.90
C GLU A 92 5.90 3.51 -7.55
N MET A 93 6.97 4.22 -7.90
CA MET A 93 8.32 3.87 -7.44
C MET A 93 8.75 4.93 -6.43
N LEU A 94 9.04 4.50 -5.20
CA LEU A 94 9.68 5.37 -4.23
C LEU A 94 11.15 5.51 -4.63
N HIS A 95 11.61 6.74 -4.85
CA HIS A 95 12.96 6.99 -5.33
C HIS A 95 13.99 6.63 -4.25
N PHE A 96 14.76 5.56 -4.48
CA PHE A 96 15.93 5.23 -3.68
C PHE A 96 17.16 5.90 -4.27
N ARG A 97 17.93 6.59 -3.42
CA ARG A 97 19.20 7.24 -3.82
C ARG A 97 20.38 6.26 -3.88
N SER A 98 20.12 4.95 -4.01
CA SER A 98 21.11 3.89 -3.98
C SER A 98 21.09 3.13 -5.30
N ASP A 99 22.26 2.77 -5.82
CA ASP A 99 22.41 1.92 -7.00
C ASP A 99 21.96 0.47 -6.74
N ILE A 100 21.86 0.08 -5.46
CA ILE A 100 21.40 -1.24 -5.01
C ILE A 100 20.08 -1.07 -4.27
N PHE A 101 19.03 -1.72 -4.78
CA PHE A 101 17.74 -1.81 -4.10
C PHE A 101 17.85 -2.81 -2.94
N PRO A 102 17.42 -2.45 -1.73
CA PRO A 102 17.39 -3.39 -0.63
C PRO A 102 16.35 -4.49 -0.91
N GLU A 103 16.58 -5.71 -0.40
CA GLU A 103 15.73 -6.87 -0.73
C GLU A 103 14.26 -6.62 -0.41
N TRP A 104 13.97 -6.01 0.75
CA TRP A 104 12.60 -5.69 1.17
C TRP A 104 11.85 -4.87 0.11
N TYR A 105 12.52 -3.96 -0.60
CA TYR A 105 11.91 -3.12 -1.62
C TYR A 105 11.41 -3.95 -2.81
N LEU A 106 12.13 -5.02 -3.16
CA LEU A 106 11.74 -5.93 -4.23
C LEU A 106 10.60 -6.88 -3.81
N LYS A 107 10.32 -7.00 -2.51
CA LYS A 107 9.20 -7.80 -1.99
C LYS A 107 7.93 -6.98 -1.82
N LEU A 108 8.02 -5.67 -1.93
CA LEU A 108 6.89 -4.75 -1.87
C LEU A 108 6.43 -4.33 -3.26
N THR A 109 5.14 -4.06 -3.38
CA THR A 109 4.53 -3.39 -4.51
C THR A 109 3.81 -2.15 -4.00
N PHE A 110 4.15 -0.99 -4.56
CA PHE A 110 3.49 0.26 -4.25
C PHE A 110 2.47 0.56 -5.35
N VAL A 111 1.19 0.49 -5.00
CA VAL A 111 0.08 0.66 -5.96
C VAL A 111 -0.70 1.92 -5.67
N SER A 112 -0.92 2.74 -6.69
CA SER A 112 -1.87 3.84 -6.58
C SER A 112 -3.30 3.33 -6.76
N ILE A 113 -4.15 3.63 -5.79
CA ILE A 113 -5.52 3.12 -5.70
C ILE A 113 -6.56 4.24 -5.72
N ILE A 114 -7.71 3.96 -6.31
CA ILE A 114 -8.87 4.85 -6.37
C ILE A 114 -10.04 4.19 -5.63
N GLY A 115 -10.64 4.89 -4.68
CA GLY A 115 -11.81 4.46 -3.90
C GLY A 115 -12.04 5.37 -2.68
N GLU A 116 -12.93 4.96 -1.77
CA GLU A 116 -13.16 5.65 -0.49
C GLU A 116 -12.04 5.31 0.52
N ILE A 117 -10.87 5.90 0.32
CA ILE A 117 -9.64 5.58 1.06
C ILE A 117 -9.78 5.80 2.57
N GLU A 118 -10.58 6.77 3.00
CA GLU A 118 -10.83 7.09 4.42
C GLU A 118 -11.43 5.92 5.20
N ASN A 119 -12.14 5.02 4.52
CA ASN A 119 -12.83 3.87 5.14
C ASN A 119 -12.12 2.53 4.92
N ILE A 120 -10.93 2.54 4.31
CA ILE A 120 -10.21 1.33 3.94
C ILE A 120 -9.94 0.43 5.15
N GLY A 121 -10.23 -0.85 4.95
CA GLY A 121 -9.95 -1.91 5.91
C GLY A 121 -8.48 -2.11 6.24
N GLU A 122 -8.19 -3.08 7.09
CA GLU A 122 -6.82 -3.49 7.44
C GLU A 122 -6.17 -4.36 6.39
N TYR A 123 -6.98 -5.05 5.60
CA TYR A 123 -6.52 -6.01 4.62
C TYR A 123 -7.02 -5.67 3.23
N LEU A 124 -6.27 -6.11 2.22
CA LEU A 124 -6.69 -6.08 0.83
C LEU A 124 -6.50 -7.46 0.21
N ALA A 125 -7.49 -7.86 -0.58
CA ALA A 125 -7.43 -9.02 -1.44
C ALA A 125 -7.61 -8.60 -2.90
N LEU A 126 -7.03 -9.37 -3.82
CA LEU A 126 -7.37 -9.25 -5.22
C LEU A 126 -8.79 -9.80 -5.43
N TYR A 127 -9.69 -8.97 -5.92
CA TYR A 127 -11.05 -9.38 -6.25
C TYR A 127 -11.06 -10.13 -7.57
N ASP A 128 -11.00 -11.46 -7.51
CA ASP A 128 -11.10 -12.30 -8.69
C ASP A 128 -12.57 -12.48 -9.07
N LYS A 129 -13.00 -11.85 -10.17
CA LYS A 129 -14.33 -12.09 -10.75
C LYS A 129 -14.30 -13.46 -11.44
N THR A 130 -14.46 -14.52 -10.67
CA THR A 130 -14.81 -15.84 -11.21
C THR A 130 -16.29 -15.91 -11.53
#